data_AF-E5YB07-F1
#
_entry.id   AF-E5YB07-F1
#
_cell.length_a   1.000
_cell.length_b   1.000
_cell.length_c   1.000
_cell.angle_alpha   90.00
_cell.angle_beta   90.00
_cell.angle_gamma   90.00
#
_symmetry.space_group_name_H-M   'P 1'
#
loop_
_entity.id
_entity.type
_entity.pdbx_description
1 polymer ?
#
loop_
_entity_poly.entity_id
_entity_poly.type
_entity_poly.pdbx_seq_one_letter_code
_entity_poly.pdbx_strand_id
1 'polypeptide(L)'
;MELLANHFLHKFSAALGKRVQAINAEARDLLYRYPWPGNVRELENAIERAVNVCGGQELMPCDFPSAMLEHEAVSSPGRKNGWLWAQETETVCKGAPAPGRIRRMYL
;
A
#
# COMPACT_ATOMS: atom_id res chain seq x y z
N MET A 1 5.36 14.86 12.11
CA MET A 1 4.49 14.73 10.91
C MET A 1 3.16 15.45 11.06
N GLU A 2 2.63 15.60 12.27
CA GLU A 2 1.37 16.32 12.54
C GLU A 2 1.32 17.77 12.02
N LEU A 3 2.40 18.54 12.18
CA LEU A 3 2.49 19.91 11.67
C LEU A 3 2.29 19.98 10.14
N LEU A 4 2.91 19.06 9.42
CA LEU A 4 2.89 19.03 7.95
C LEU A 4 1.55 18.52 7.42
N ALA A 5 1.00 17.50 8.08
CA ALA A 5 -0.33 17.00 7.75
C ALA A 5 -1.41 18.08 7.95
N ASN A 6 -1.35 18.83 9.05
CA ASN A 6 -2.25 19.95 9.30
C ASN A 6 -2.05 21.09 8.29
N HIS A 7 -0.80 21.40 7.91
CA HIS A 7 -0.53 22.39 6.87
C HIS A 7 -1.22 22.04 5.55
N PHE A 8 -1.08 20.79 5.09
CA PHE A 8 -1.74 20.32 3.86
C PHE A 8 -3.26 20.29 4.00
N LEU A 9 -3.78 19.86 5.15
CA LEU A 9 -5.22 19.88 5.42
C LEU A 9 -5.79 21.28 5.25
N HIS A 10 -5.17 22.31 5.85
CA HIS A 10 -5.63 23.69 5.72
C HIS A 10 -5.49 24.22 4.29
N LYS A 11 -4.36 23.92 3.63
CA LYS A 11 -4.11 24.31 2.23
C LYS A 11 -5.20 23.77 1.31
N PHE A 12 -5.50 22.47 1.37
CA PHE A 12 -6.47 21.84 0.48
C PHE A 12 -7.91 22.13 0.87
N SER A 13 -8.22 22.26 2.16
CA SER A 13 -9.55 22.66 2.61
C SER A 13 -9.91 24.05 2.09
N ALA A 14 -8.96 25.00 2.14
CA ALA A 14 -9.13 26.32 1.55
C ALA A 14 -9.24 26.28 0.02
N ALA A 15 -8.38 25.51 -0.65
CA ALA A 15 -8.37 25.40 -2.12
C ALA A 15 -9.64 24.75 -2.69
N LEU A 16 -10.20 23.76 -2.00
CA LEU A 16 -11.39 23.01 -2.43
C LEU A 16 -12.70 23.58 -1.86
N GLY A 17 -12.63 24.63 -1.04
CA GLY A 17 -13.80 25.21 -0.38
C GLY A 17 -14.48 24.27 0.62
N LYS A 18 -13.73 23.31 1.18
CA LYS A 18 -14.21 22.33 2.16
C LYS A 18 -14.03 22.85 3.59
N ARG A 19 -14.87 22.41 4.51
CA ARG A 19 -14.78 22.75 5.94
C ARG A 19 -14.13 21.64 6.77
N VAL A 20 -13.15 20.94 6.18
CA VAL A 20 -12.38 19.93 6.90
C VAL A 20 -11.40 20.67 7.83
N GLN A 21 -11.44 20.37 9.12
CA GLN A 21 -10.68 21.09 10.15
C GLN A 21 -9.80 20.17 11.00
N ALA A 22 -10.06 18.86 10.98
CA ALA A 22 -9.38 17.89 11.82
C ALA A 22 -9.07 16.59 11.09
N ILE A 23 -8.10 15.87 11.62
CA ILE A 23 -7.79 14.49 11.25
C ILE A 23 -8.17 13.61 12.44
N ASN A 24 -9.03 12.63 12.20
CA ASN A 24 -9.45 11.69 13.25
C ASN A 24 -8.22 11.00 13.88
N ALA A 25 -8.33 10.57 15.14
CA ALA A 25 -7.27 9.85 15.84
C ALA A 25 -6.84 8.56 15.11
N GLU A 26 -7.79 7.80 14.56
CA GLU A 26 -7.52 6.59 13.79
C GLU A 26 -6.81 6.91 12.47
N ALA A 27 -7.25 7.98 11.79
CA ALA A 27 -6.60 8.45 10.57
C ALA A 27 -5.17 8.95 10.86
N ARG A 28 -4.93 9.61 11.99
CA ARG A 28 -3.58 9.99 12.42
C ARG A 28 -2.69 8.78 12.63
N ASP A 29 -3.18 7.76 13.33
CA ASP A 29 -2.45 6.52 13.56
C ASP A 29 -2.10 5.81 12.23
N LEU A 30 -3.04 5.77 11.27
CA LEU A 30 -2.79 5.31 9.89
C LEU A 30 -1.63 6.07 9.23
N LEU A 31 -1.65 7.40 9.31
CA LEU A 31 -0.58 8.25 8.77
C LEU A 31 0.77 7.92 9.44
N TYR A 32 0.79 7.70 10.76
CA TYR A 32 1.99 7.38 11.55
C TYR A 32 2.61 6.02 11.20
N ARG A 33 1.77 5.03 10.88
CA ARG A 33 2.23 3.66 10.59
C ARG A 33 2.73 3.48 9.17
N TYR A 34 2.26 4.30 8.24
CA TYR A 34 2.65 4.17 6.84
C TYR A 34 4.12 4.63 6.62
N PRO A 35 4.98 3.84 5.96
CA PRO A 35 6.41 4.14 5.84
C PRO A 35 6.76 5.25 4.83
N TRP A 36 5.78 5.76 4.06
CA TRP A 36 5.94 6.84 3.08
C TRP A 36 7.15 6.67 2.13
N PRO A 37 7.15 5.65 1.25
CA PRO A 37 8.29 5.33 0.38
C PRO A 37 8.69 6.49 -0.56
N GLY A 38 7.75 7.40 -0.88
CA GLY A 38 7.96 8.59 -1.71
C GLY A 38 8.08 9.92 -0.93
N ASN A 39 8.25 9.90 0.40
CA ASN A 39 8.36 11.07 1.27
C ASN A 39 7.13 12.02 1.26
N VAL A 40 7.36 13.32 1.51
CA VAL A 40 6.35 14.38 1.72
C VAL A 40 5.32 14.48 0.59
N ARG A 41 5.68 14.15 -0.66
CA ARG A 41 4.74 14.18 -1.79
C ARG A 41 3.64 13.13 -1.68
N GLU A 42 3.96 11.95 -1.18
CA GLU A 42 2.95 10.91 -0.94
C GLU A 42 1.98 11.36 0.15
N LEU A 43 2.50 11.99 1.22
CA LEU A 43 1.67 12.57 2.28
C LEU A 43 0.76 13.68 1.75
N GLU A 44 1.30 14.57 0.90
CA GLU A 44 0.52 15.64 0.26
C GLU A 44 -0.60 15.05 -0.60
N ASN A 45 -0.29 14.11 -1.48
CA ASN A 45 -1.27 13.45 -2.36
C ASN A 45 -2.36 12.70 -1.58
N ALA A 46 -1.98 12.01 -0.49
CA ALA A 46 -2.91 11.28 0.35
C ALA A 46 -3.90 12.23 1.04
N ILE A 47 -3.40 13.35 1.58
CA ILE A 47 -4.25 14.35 2.25
C ILE A 47 -5.11 15.11 1.24
N GLU A 48 -4.58 15.48 0.08
CA GLU A 48 -5.35 16.13 -0.99
C GLU A 48 -6.56 15.26 -1.37
N ARG A 49 -6.31 13.96 -1.63
CA ARG A 49 -7.37 13.02 -1.98
C ARG A 49 -8.38 12.85 -0.84
N ALA A 50 -7.90 12.72 0.40
CA ALA A 50 -8.76 12.59 1.57
C ALA A 50 -9.67 13.82 1.74
N VAL A 51 -9.15 15.04 1.62
CA VAL A 51 -9.97 16.27 1.70
C VAL A 51 -10.95 16.38 0.53
N ASN A 52 -10.57 15.92 -0.66
CA ASN A 52 -11.44 15.94 -1.83
C ASN A 52 -12.67 15.03 -1.66
N VAL A 53 -12.47 13.80 -1.16
CA VAL A 53 -13.55 12.83 -0.95
C VAL A 53 -14.31 13.03 0.35
N CYS A 54 -13.69 13.66 1.35
CA CYS A 54 -14.31 13.87 2.66
C CYS A 54 -15.61 14.69 2.51
N GLY A 55 -16.68 14.13 3.07
CA GLY A 55 -17.99 14.77 3.18
C GLY A 55 -18.22 15.50 4.50
N GLY A 56 -17.30 15.35 5.46
CA GLY A 56 -17.43 15.85 6.82
C GLY A 56 -16.49 17.00 7.17
N GLN A 57 -16.37 17.28 8.46
CA GLN A 57 -15.40 18.24 9.02
C GLN A 57 -14.12 17.57 9.52
N GLU A 58 -14.07 16.25 9.50
CA GLU A 58 -12.96 15.44 10.02
C GLU A 58 -12.60 14.34 9.00
N LEU A 59 -11.29 14.16 8.74
CA LEU A 59 -10.79 13.08 7.90
C LEU A 59 -10.80 11.76 8.65
N MET A 60 -11.47 10.76 8.07
CA MET A 60 -11.52 9.38 8.58
C MET A 60 -10.56 8.46 7.82
N PRO A 61 -10.17 7.30 8.36
CA PRO A 61 -9.32 6.34 7.66
C PRO A 61 -9.87 5.93 6.28
N CYS A 62 -11.19 5.85 6.14
CA CYS A 62 -11.86 5.50 4.88
C CYS A 62 -11.72 6.57 3.76
N ASP A 63 -11.34 7.80 4.11
CA ASP A 63 -11.09 8.86 3.13
C ASP A 63 -9.71 8.69 2.46
N PHE A 64 -8.83 7.88 3.04
CA PHE A 64 -7.48 7.64 2.53
C PHE A 64 -7.43 6.48 1.51
N PRO A 65 -6.39 6.44 0.65
CA PRO A 65 -6.22 5.36 -0.31
C PRO A 65 -6.14 3.97 0.34
N SER A 66 -6.76 2.97 -0.28
CA SER A 66 -6.76 1.57 0.19
C SER A 66 -5.36 1.00 0.43
N ALA A 67 -4.36 1.44 -0.34
CA ALA A 67 -2.97 1.03 -0.15
C ALA A 67 -2.42 1.32 1.27
N MET A 68 -2.93 2.38 1.93
CA MET A 68 -2.55 2.72 3.29
C MET A 68 -3.30 1.87 4.32
N LEU A 69 -4.57 1.53 4.03
CA LEU A 69 -5.41 0.65 4.86
C LEU A 69 -4.93 -0.81 4.80
N GLU A 70 -4.48 -1.26 3.63
CA GLU A 70 -4.00 -2.64 3.40
C GLU A 70 -2.62 -2.91 4.00
N HIS A 71 -1.81 -1.87 4.22
CA HIS A 71 -0.52 -2.01 4.90
C HIS A 71 -0.69 -2.48 6.37
N GLU A 72 -1.89 -2.37 6.93
CA GLU A 72 -2.24 -2.92 8.24
C GLU A 72 -2.39 -4.46 8.20
N ALA A 73 -2.75 -5.03 7.04
CA ALA A 73 -2.96 -6.48 6.89
C ALA A 73 -1.66 -7.28 6.65
N VAL A 74 -0.54 -6.62 6.30
CA VAL A 74 0.73 -7.29 5.95
C VAL A 74 1.88 -6.80 6.83
N SER A 75 1.66 -6.76 8.15
CA SER A 75 2.78 -6.87 9.09
C SER A 75 3.14 -8.35 9.28
N SER A 76 3.79 -8.93 8.27
CA SER A 76 4.67 -10.10 8.42
C SER A 76 5.95 -9.84 7.61
N PRO A 77 7.14 -10.10 8.19
CA PRO A 77 8.40 -9.62 7.64
C PRO A 77 8.77 -10.45 6.41
N GLY A 78 8.70 -9.83 5.24
CA GLY A 78 8.97 -10.51 3.98
C GLY A 78 9.45 -9.54 2.92
N ARG A 79 10.60 -8.91 3.16
CA ARG A 79 11.38 -8.23 2.13
C ARG A 79 11.56 -9.18 0.93
N LYS A 80 10.89 -8.89 -0.17
CA LYS A 80 11.28 -9.40 -1.50
C LYS A 80 11.09 -8.31 -2.53
N ASN A 81 12.15 -7.51 -2.63
CA ASN A 81 12.67 -7.00 -3.89
C ASN A 81 12.39 -8.02 -5.01
N GLY A 82 11.44 -7.67 -5.88
CA GLY A 82 10.98 -8.48 -7.01
C GLY A 82 10.28 -7.60 -8.04
N TRP A 83 10.89 -6.46 -8.39
CA TRP A 83 10.58 -5.79 -9.64
C TRP A 83 11.17 -6.64 -10.78
N LEU A 84 10.27 -7.39 -11.42
CA LEU A 84 10.24 -7.79 -12.83
C LEU A 84 11.57 -7.77 -13.62
N TRP A 85 12.23 -8.93 -13.73
CA TRP A 85 12.68 -9.43 -15.04
C TRP A 85 12.36 -10.92 -15.10
N ALA A 86 11.23 -11.26 -15.71
CA ALA A 86 10.98 -12.54 -16.36
C ALA A 86 9.64 -12.46 -17.11
N GLN A 87 9.63 -11.69 -18.19
CA GLN A 87 9.03 -12.23 -19.41
C GLN A 87 10.20 -13.02 -20.04
N GLU A 88 10.13 -14.28 -20.41
CA GLU A 88 9.04 -15.09 -20.95
C GLU A 88 9.52 -16.55 -20.83
N THR A 89 8.67 -17.51 -20.50
CA THR A 89 8.64 -18.82 -21.19
C THR A 89 7.38 -19.55 -20.77
N GLU A 90 6.53 -19.66 -21.77
CA GLU A 90 5.29 -20.40 -21.85
C GLU A 90 5.35 -21.82 -21.26
N THR A 91 4.24 -22.16 -20.58
CA THR A 91 3.50 -23.42 -20.70
C THR A 91 4.16 -24.76 -20.32
N VAL A 92 3.67 -25.36 -19.24
CA VAL A 92 2.67 -26.46 -19.27
C VAL A 92 2.91 -27.46 -18.13
N CYS A 93 1.92 -27.61 -17.25
CA CYS A 93 1.87 -28.69 -16.27
C CYS A 93 1.24 -29.93 -16.91
N LYS A 94 1.98 -31.03 -17.12
CA LYS A 94 1.41 -32.38 -17.19
C LYS A 94 2.40 -33.47 -16.72
N GLY A 95 2.04 -34.12 -15.62
CA GLY A 95 2.16 -35.57 -15.43
C GLY A 95 3.55 -36.17 -15.20
N ALA A 96 3.88 -36.44 -13.93
CA ALA A 96 4.89 -37.44 -13.57
C ALA A 96 4.35 -38.86 -13.83
N PRO A 97 5.22 -39.81 -14.22
CA PRO A 97 5.38 -40.97 -13.37
C PRO A 97 6.85 -41.29 -13.03
N ALA A 98 7.07 -41.79 -11.82
CA ALA A 98 8.36 -42.12 -11.23
C ALA A 98 9.12 -43.22 -12.00
N PRO A 99 10.45 -43.15 -12.15
CA PRO A 99 11.26 -44.30 -12.52
C PRO A 99 11.83 -45.01 -11.28
N GLY A 100 11.30 -46.20 -11.02
CA GLY A 100 11.94 -47.19 -10.15
C GLY A 100 12.97 -48.03 -10.90
N ARG A 101 13.97 -48.47 -10.13
CA ARG A 101 14.75 -49.71 -10.27
C ARG A 101 15.87 -49.75 -11.32
N ILE A 102 17.05 -49.44 -10.80
CA ILE A 102 18.39 -49.88 -11.25
C ILE A 102 18.44 -51.41 -11.40
N ARG A 103 18.85 -51.91 -12.58
CA ARG A 103 19.54 -53.20 -12.72
C ARG A 103 20.68 -53.06 -13.71
N ARG A 104 21.91 -53.13 -13.18
CA ARG A 104 23.09 -53.62 -13.88
C ARG A 104 22.83 -55.06 -14.33
N MET A 105 23.20 -55.41 -15.56
CA MET A 105 23.79 -56.71 -15.84
C MET A 105 24.67 -56.63 -17.10
N TYR A 106 25.92 -57.04 -16.91
CA TYR A 106 26.90 -57.38 -17.92
C TYR A 106 26.43 -58.59 -18.73
N LEU A 107 26.48 -58.50 -20.07
CA LEU A 107 27.11 -59.41 -21.03
C LEU A 107 26.73 -58.99 -22.46
#